data_AF-A0A3A6K1P6-F1
#
_entry.id   AF-A0A3A6K1P6-F1
#
_cell.length_a   1.000
_cell.length_b   1.000
_cell.length_c   1.000
_cell.angle_alpha   90.00
_cell.angle_beta   90.00
_cell.angle_gamma   90.00
#
_symmetry.space_group_name_H-M   'P 1'
#
loop_
_entity.id
_entity.type
_entity.pdbx_description
1 polymer ?
#
loop_
_entity_poly.entity_id
_entity_poly.type
_entity_poly.pdbx_seq_one_letter_code
_entity_poly.pdbx_strand_id
1 'polypeptide(L)'
;EHDESNQKLDPVKQQPELPLLKNDKQRAEFIDAYEEWPLWIDNQETGEKYYRYELPDGTSFVIKTYHAMLYNYDALEYGNYKEGYGENEQYLLKPGKFFRDCRTNRSTLIDKLKELQKAGS
;
A
#
# COMPACT_ATOMS: atom_id res chain seq x y z
N GLU A 1 -6.55 -27.98 26.11
CA GLU A 1 -5.57 -27.92 25.02
C GLU A 1 -6.27 -27.46 23.76
N HIS A 2 -5.92 -26.29 23.24
CA HIS A 2 -6.11 -25.88 21.85
C HIS A 2 -5.08 -24.78 21.58
N ASP A 3 -3.94 -25.26 21.07
CA ASP A 3 -3.03 -24.63 20.13
C ASP A 3 -2.92 -23.10 20.18
N GLU A 4 -1.94 -22.60 20.94
CA GLU A 4 -1.31 -21.33 20.64
C GLU A 4 -0.61 -21.48 19.29
N SER A 5 -1.34 -21.20 18.21
CA SER A 5 -0.76 -21.03 16.90
C SER A 5 0.20 -19.85 17.00
N ASN A 6 1.47 -20.18 17.22
CA ASN A 6 2.62 -19.31 17.17
C ASN A 6 2.60 -18.62 15.79
N GLN A 7 1.85 -17.51 15.69
CA GLN A 7 1.98 -16.56 14.62
C GLN A 7 3.40 -16.06 14.72
N LYS A 8 4.27 -16.68 13.92
CA LYS A 8 5.60 -16.20 13.61
C LYS A 8 5.38 -14.85 12.91
N LEU A 9 5.16 -13.81 13.71
CA LEU A 9 5.20 -12.43 13.27
C LEU A 9 6.57 -12.28 12.63
N ASP A 10 6.59 -12.24 11.29
CA ASP A 10 7.77 -11.79 10.57
C ASP A 10 8.25 -10.50 11.24
N PRO A 11 9.56 -10.32 11.42
CA PRO A 11 10.09 -9.14 12.09
C PRO A 11 9.47 -7.92 11.41
N VAL A 12 8.70 -7.14 12.18
CA VAL A 12 8.02 -5.94 11.68
C VAL A 12 9.08 -5.11 10.97
N LYS A 13 9.00 -5.01 9.64
CA LYS A 13 9.90 -4.14 8.88
C LYS A 13 9.79 -2.76 9.50
N GLN A 14 10.91 -2.20 9.95
CA GLN A 14 10.92 -0.84 10.44
C GLN A 14 10.61 0.10 9.26
N GLN A 15 9.79 1.12 9.52
CA GLN A 15 9.45 2.09 8.49
C GLN A 15 10.73 2.81 8.01
N PRO A 16 11.00 2.87 6.70
CA PRO A 16 12.14 3.64 6.20
C PRO A 16 11.90 5.13 6.40
N GLU A 17 12.97 5.91 6.65
CA GLU A 17 12.86 7.38 6.69
C GLU A 17 12.34 7.93 5.36
N LEU A 18 11.63 9.06 5.40
CA LEU A 18 11.11 9.69 4.19
C LEU A 18 12.28 10.38 3.45
N PRO A 19 12.75 9.87 2.29
CA PRO A 19 13.86 10.49 1.59
C PRO A 19 13.47 11.86 1.03
N LEU A 20 14.47 12.68 0.71
CA LEU A 20 14.26 13.93 -0.04
C LEU A 20 13.98 13.62 -1.52
N LEU A 21 12.74 13.82 -1.95
CA LEU A 21 12.26 13.49 -3.29
C LEU A 21 12.17 14.79 -4.12
N LYS A 22 12.98 14.91 -5.17
CA LYS A 22 13.14 16.16 -5.93
C LYS A 22 12.15 16.27 -7.09
N ASN A 23 11.72 15.14 -7.66
CA ASN A 23 10.85 15.11 -8.83
C ASN A 23 9.77 14.02 -8.71
N ASP A 24 8.81 14.04 -9.64
CA ASP A 24 7.65 13.16 -9.61
C ASP A 24 8.01 11.70 -9.86
N LYS A 25 9.09 11.44 -10.60
CA LYS A 25 9.61 10.09 -10.80
C LYS A 25 10.08 9.48 -9.47
N GLN A 26 10.86 10.22 -8.68
CA GLN A 26 11.31 9.74 -7.37
C GLN A 26 10.14 9.51 -6.41
N ARG A 27 9.11 10.37 -6.45
CA ARG A 27 7.88 10.20 -5.64
C ARG A 27 7.10 8.95 -6.05
N ALA A 28 7.00 8.72 -7.36
CA ALA A 28 6.41 7.52 -7.91
C ALA A 28 7.18 6.26 -7.47
N GLU A 29 8.50 6.26 -7.61
CA GLU A 29 9.37 5.14 -7.21
C GLU A 29 9.24 4.82 -5.71
N PHE A 30 9.17 5.84 -4.85
CA PHE A 30 8.94 5.65 -3.41
C PHE A 30 7.60 4.96 -3.11
N ILE A 31 6.53 5.31 -3.82
CA ILE A 31 5.21 4.67 -3.66
C ILE A 31 5.22 3.25 -4.24
N ASP A 32 5.97 3.00 -5.32
CA ASP A 32 6.09 1.65 -5.90
C ASP A 32 6.88 0.69 -5.01
N ALA A 33 7.80 1.21 -4.20
CA ALA A 33 8.52 0.48 -3.17
C ALA A 33 7.69 0.23 -1.89
N TYR A 34 6.35 0.20 -1.98
CA TYR A 34 5.47 0.01 -0.83
C TYR A 34 5.69 -1.32 -0.07
N GLU A 35 6.25 -2.34 -0.73
CA GLU A 35 6.61 -3.60 -0.08
C GLU A 35 7.80 -3.47 0.90
N GLU A 36 8.52 -2.35 0.84
CA GLU A 36 9.53 -1.97 1.83
C GLU A 36 8.92 -1.34 3.09
N TRP A 37 7.67 -0.89 3.02
CA TRP A 37 6.96 -0.32 4.16
C TRP A 37 6.52 -1.42 5.13
N PRO A 38 6.26 -1.08 6.40
CA PRO A 38 5.70 -2.03 7.36
C PRO A 38 4.38 -2.62 6.86
N LEU A 39 4.26 -3.93 6.95
CA LEU A 39 2.99 -4.63 6.77
C LEU A 39 2.10 -4.33 7.98
N TRP A 40 0.96 -3.69 7.72
CA TRP A 40 0.02 -3.24 8.76
C TRP A 40 -1.07 -4.27 9.03
N ILE A 41 -1.65 -4.83 7.96
CA ILE A 41 -2.67 -5.88 8.05
C ILE A 41 -2.31 -6.96 7.03
N ASP A 42 -2.32 -8.20 7.50
CA ASP A 42 -2.18 -9.41 6.68
C ASP A 42 -3.41 -10.29 6.90
N ASN A 43 -4.33 -10.27 5.96
CA ASN A 43 -5.57 -11.04 6.04
C ASN A 43 -5.41 -12.35 5.26
N GLN A 44 -4.98 -13.39 5.97
CA GLN A 44 -4.73 -14.71 5.39
C GLN A 44 -5.98 -15.34 4.76
N GLU A 45 -7.17 -15.06 5.31
CA GLU A 45 -8.44 -15.61 4.80
C GLU A 45 -8.83 -15.03 3.43
N THR A 46 -8.45 -13.78 3.15
CA THR A 46 -8.79 -13.10 1.88
C THR A 46 -7.60 -12.91 0.95
N GLY A 47 -6.38 -13.17 1.43
CA GLY A 47 -5.14 -12.85 0.72
C GLY A 47 -4.89 -11.35 0.57
N GLU A 48 -5.56 -10.50 1.36
CA GLU A 48 -5.38 -9.05 1.33
C GLU A 48 -4.21 -8.63 2.24
N LYS A 49 -3.33 -7.78 1.71
CA LYS A 49 -2.21 -7.20 2.46
C LYS A 49 -2.28 -5.69 2.41
N TYR A 50 -1.96 -5.04 3.51
CA TYR A 50 -1.99 -3.59 3.66
C TYR A 50 -0.64 -3.10 4.13
N TYR A 51 0.07 -2.37 3.27
CA TYR A 51 1.35 -1.75 3.59
C TYR A 51 1.10 -0.31 3.99
N ARG A 52 1.58 0.11 5.16
CA ARG A 52 1.31 1.45 5.71
C ARG A 52 2.58 2.25 5.88
N TYR A 53 2.52 3.51 5.47
CA TYR A 53 3.58 4.49 5.72
C TYR A 53 3.01 5.71 6.46
N GLU A 54 3.48 5.95 7.67
CA GLU A 54 3.12 7.11 8.48
C GLU A 54 3.90 8.35 8.05
N LEU A 55 3.18 9.44 7.79
CA LEU A 55 3.76 10.71 7.34
C LEU A 55 3.97 11.68 8.50
N PRO A 56 4.91 12.65 8.40
CA PRO A 56 5.23 13.57 9.48
C PRO A 56 4.07 14.46 9.96
N ASP A 57 3.06 14.67 9.11
CA ASP A 57 1.89 15.49 9.42
C ASP A 57 0.74 14.71 10.08
N GLY A 58 0.97 13.43 10.44
CA GLY A 58 -0.01 12.55 11.06
C GLY A 58 -0.99 11.89 10.08
N THR A 59 -0.83 12.10 8.76
CA THR A 59 -1.52 11.29 7.75
C THR A 59 -0.77 9.98 7.47
N SER A 60 -1.36 9.07 6.70
CA SER A 60 -0.64 7.85 6.30
C SER A 60 -1.00 7.41 4.89
N PHE A 61 -0.03 6.87 4.16
CA PHE A 61 -0.30 6.11 2.95
C PHE A 61 -0.64 4.67 3.31
N VAL A 62 -1.61 4.09 2.60
CA VAL A 62 -1.84 2.64 2.63
C VAL A 62 -1.96 2.12 1.20
N ILE A 63 -1.19 1.09 0.88
CA ILE A 63 -1.32 0.31 -0.35
C ILE A 63 -1.93 -1.04 0.02
N LYS A 64 -3.12 -1.30 -0.52
CA LYS A 64 -3.80 -2.58 -0.37
C LYS A 64 -3.54 -3.42 -1.61
N THR A 65 -3.02 -4.62 -1.42
CA THR A 65 -2.91 -5.65 -2.45
C THR A 65 -3.89 -6.78 -2.13
N TYR A 66 -4.31 -7.53 -3.15
CA TYR A 66 -5.15 -8.71 -2.98
C TYR A 66 -4.76 -9.76 -4.00
N HIS A 67 -4.79 -11.02 -3.57
CA HIS A 67 -4.53 -12.16 -4.43
C HIS A 67 -5.85 -12.71 -4.97
N ALA A 68 -5.96 -12.86 -6.29
CA ALA A 68 -7.19 -13.30 -6.94
C ALA A 68 -6.93 -13.97 -8.29
N MET A 69 -7.98 -14.60 -8.82
CA MET A 69 -8.05 -14.99 -10.22
C MET A 69 -8.41 -13.76 -11.05
N LEU A 70 -7.44 -13.23 -11.80
CA LEU A 70 -7.58 -12.03 -12.60
C LEU A 70 -7.87 -12.38 -14.05
N TYR A 71 -8.67 -11.56 -14.72
CA TYR A 71 -8.95 -11.75 -16.14
C TYR A 71 -7.65 -11.64 -16.96
N ASN A 72 -7.40 -12.62 -17.81
CA ASN A 72 -6.23 -12.62 -18.67
C ASN A 72 -6.56 -11.98 -20.02
N TYR A 73 -6.27 -10.69 -20.16
CA TYR A 73 -6.52 -9.92 -21.40
C TYR A 73 -5.73 -10.41 -22.62
N ASP A 74 -4.63 -11.15 -22.40
CA ASP A 74 -3.80 -11.69 -23.49
C ASP A 74 -4.31 -13.02 -24.05
N ALA A 75 -5.30 -13.64 -23.39
CA ALA A 75 -5.86 -14.89 -23.84
C ALA A 75 -7.01 -14.67 -24.83
N LEU A 76 -6.90 -15.29 -26.01
CA LEU A 76 -7.87 -15.18 -27.10
C LEU A 76 -9.18 -15.96 -26.83
N GLU A 77 -9.20 -16.82 -25.81
CA GLU A 77 -10.37 -17.62 -25.42
C GLU A 77 -11.13 -16.96 -24.26
N TYR A 78 -12.46 -17.02 -24.31
CA TYR A 78 -13.34 -16.48 -23.29
C TYR A 78 -13.24 -17.28 -21.99
N GLY A 79 -13.09 -16.60 -20.84
CA GLY A 79 -13.02 -17.24 -19.52
C GLY A 79 -11.61 -17.63 -19.06
N ASN A 80 -10.57 -17.06 -19.67
CA ASN A 80 -9.21 -17.25 -19.19
C ASN A 80 -8.90 -16.32 -18.02
N TYR A 81 -8.63 -16.93 -16.87
CA TYR A 81 -8.18 -16.24 -15.67
C TYR A 81 -6.78 -16.73 -15.31
N LYS A 82 -5.96 -15.84 -14.75
CA LYS A 82 -4.65 -16.18 -14.18
C LYS A 82 -4.63 -15.83 -12.70
N GLU A 83 -4.03 -16.70 -11.90
CA GLU A 83 -3.74 -16.42 -10.51
C GLU A 83 -2.71 -15.29 -10.40
N GLY A 84 -2.94 -14.32 -9.53
CA GLY A 84 -1.98 -13.25 -9.29
C GLY A 84 -2.51 -12.14 -8.37
N TYR A 85 -1.73 -11.07 -8.25
CA TYR A 85 -2.09 -9.89 -7.48
C TYR A 85 -2.75 -8.83 -8.38
N GLY A 86 -3.94 -8.37 -7.97
CA GLY A 86 -4.72 -7.39 -8.73
C GLY A 86 -4.14 -5.97 -8.67
N GLU A 87 -4.83 -5.01 -9.28
CA GLU A 87 -4.43 -3.60 -9.18
C GLU A 87 -4.50 -3.11 -7.73
N ASN A 88 -3.40 -2.52 -7.27
CA ASN A 88 -3.27 -2.00 -5.93
C ASN A 88 -4.28 -0.86 -5.67
N GLU A 89 -5.00 -0.95 -4.56
CA GLU A 89 -5.81 0.16 -4.07
C GLU A 89 -4.96 1.09 -3.20
N GLN A 90 -5.13 2.40 -3.40
CA GLN A 90 -4.31 3.43 -2.76
C GLN A 90 -5.16 4.26 -1.82
N TYR A 91 -4.62 4.58 -0.65
CA TYR A 91 -5.33 5.31 0.40
C TYR A 91 -4.44 6.38 1.02
N LEU A 92 -5.02 7.54 1.31
CA LEU A 92 -4.41 8.60 2.12
C LEU A 92 -5.24 8.79 3.39
N LEU A 93 -4.87 8.09 4.45
CA LEU A 93 -5.58 8.12 5.73
C LEU A 93 -5.42 9.48 6.39
N LYS A 94 -6.54 10.03 6.85
CA LYS A 94 -6.63 11.30 7.56
C LYS A 94 -7.25 11.07 8.94
N PRO A 95 -6.73 11.71 10.01
CA PRO A 95 -7.34 11.63 11.33
C PRO A 95 -8.84 11.97 11.29
N GLY A 96 -9.67 11.15 11.93
CA GLY A 96 -11.12 11.35 11.99
C GLY A 96 -11.90 11.00 10.72
N LYS A 97 -11.28 10.36 9.72
CA LYS A 97 -11.96 9.83 8.52
C LYS A 97 -12.00 8.31 8.52
N PHE A 98 -13.06 7.72 7.97
CA PHE A 98 -13.15 6.28 7.79
C PHE A 98 -12.19 5.81 6.70
N PHE A 99 -11.67 4.59 6.84
CA PHE A 99 -10.70 4.01 5.91
C PHE A 99 -11.20 4.02 4.46
N ARG A 100 -12.45 3.60 4.23
CA ARG A 100 -13.04 3.52 2.89
C ARG A 100 -13.12 4.88 2.18
N ASP A 101 -13.34 5.95 2.94
CA ASP A 101 -13.44 7.34 2.46
C ASP A 101 -12.08 7.94 2.12
N CYS A 102 -10.99 7.29 2.55
CA CYS A 102 -9.62 7.71 2.28
C CYS A 102 -9.06 7.13 0.97
N ARG A 103 -9.85 6.32 0.23
CA ARG A 103 -9.41 5.77 -1.06
C ARG A 103 -9.10 6.90 -2.03
N THR A 104 -7.96 6.79 -2.69
CA THR A 104 -7.43 7.81 -3.57
C THR A 104 -6.68 7.17 -4.75
N ASN A 105 -5.94 7.99 -5.49
CA ASN A 105 -5.14 7.59 -6.63
C ASN A 105 -3.68 8.02 -6.47
N ARG A 106 -2.85 7.51 -7.39
CA ARG A 106 -1.40 7.73 -7.41
C ARG A 106 -0.99 9.20 -7.45
N SER A 107 -1.67 10.00 -8.29
CA SER A 107 -1.39 11.42 -8.42
C SER A 107 -1.59 12.15 -7.08
N THR A 108 -2.62 11.80 -6.32
CA THR A 108 -2.87 12.39 -5.00
C THR A 108 -1.78 12.06 -3.99
N LEU A 109 -1.26 10.83 -3.99
CA LEU A 109 -0.13 10.46 -3.12
C LEU A 109 1.15 11.23 -3.50
N ILE A 110 1.43 11.36 -4.80
CA ILE A 110 2.57 12.15 -5.31
C ILE A 110 2.43 13.62 -4.88
N ASP A 111 1.24 14.20 -5.03
CA ASP A 111 1.00 15.59 -4.65
C ASP A 111 1.11 15.81 -3.14
N LYS A 112 0.71 14.83 -2.34
CA LYS A 112 0.92 14.87 -0.88
C LYS A 112 2.41 14.90 -0.51
N LEU A 113 3.23 14.10 -1.19
CA LEU A 113 4.69 14.14 -1.01
C LEU A 113 5.29 15.50 -1.40
N LYS A 114 4.80 16.11 -2.49
CA LYS A 114 5.20 17.48 -2.88
C LYS A 114 4.86 18.51 -1.80
N GLU A 115 3.67 18.42 -1.22
CA GLU A 115 3.20 19.33 -0.16
C GLU A 115 4.10 19.26 1.07
N LEU A 116 4.38 18.06 1.58
CA LEU A 116 5.22 17.83 2.76
C LEU A 116 6.63 18.38 2.59
N GLN A 117 7.23 18.18 1.42
CA GLN A 117 8.60 18.62 1.13
C GLN A 117 8.71 20.10 0.76
N LYS A 118 7.60 20.77 0.45
CA LYS A 118 7.54 22.23 0.35
C LYS A 118 7.36 22.89 1.72
N ALA A 119 6.57 22.27 2.61
CA ALA A 119 6.30 22.81 3.93
C ALA A 119 7.50 22.70 4.89
N GLY A 120 8.39 21.74 4.66
CA GLY A 120 9.63 21.59 5.42
C GLY A 120 10.85 22.33 4.82
N SER A 121 10.68 23.11 3.75
CA SER A 121 11.78 23.84 3.08
C SER A 121 11.86 25.30 3.47
#